data_AF-A0A355DPX5-F1
#
_entry.id   AF-A0A355DPX5-F1
#
_cell.length_a   1.000
_cell.length_b   1.000
_cell.length_c   1.000
_cell.angle_alpha   90.00
_cell.angle_beta   90.00
_cell.angle_gamma   90.00
#
_symmetry.space_group_name_H-M   'P 1'
#
loop_
_entity.id
_entity.type
_entity.pdbx_description
1 polymer ?
#
loop_
_entity_poly.entity_id
_entity_poly.type
_entity_poly.pdbx_seq_one_letter_code
_entity_poly.pdbx_strand_id
1 'polypeptide(L)'
;MSVIQNYLTMILVTVGTEQYPFDALMNWIDILIRYGFIDANEEVLIQYGSSSKLPDQYQVKGFSRLPESEFKVLLSQARIVISHCGEGSSLLLASLNKPHILVPRTKRFGEHVDDHQLEMADFLENQGISVARSPGDLVRFLAAPKTPQLISPQEDKLCRFLSQHYPQNKYKKLMVICSSGGHFTYAQSLKPFLNQYQDLCWITFYSETTKAQLQADQERVYWAYSPTNRNLPNLIRNLTLALKVLICEQPDLVLSTGAGVSVPFLLLARFLFKKPTVFIESKTRLTQLSLSAKMLHFLEALEWLVVRSQILANFYPNAEYVDTESLISEPHHQDEQPTEILKGQEIALLSTPADLGMKAGLELQDSIKAFYPSAPKRIVIDMSLTQSMNSAGLGALFQSLKVANSLGSNLVIWSANPHIITILAKSKLLHSLTIEPGTSTMRVSPDHLIAKKKSVASEIDRVLMRCTDIAVALIAMVILAIVIIPIGVGIALDHPGKIMVTQTRCGFLGKQFRIWKFRSTPSTQSSPVRMAWFLQILAKTHLDKLPMFWNILIGDMTLVGPRSPSVDEVEHYSIKDWQALDIKPGISGEWDAISKDCYQSSSSFNC
;
A
#
# COMPACT_ATOMS: atom_id res chain seq x y z
N MET A 1 46.55 11.00 -2.67
CA MET A 1 45.69 11.31 -1.49
C MET A 1 44.75 10.14 -1.23
N SER A 2 45.34 8.97 -0.97
CA SER A 2 44.70 7.89 -0.23
C SER A 2 44.61 8.29 1.25
N VAL A 3 43.70 7.65 1.99
CA VAL A 3 43.32 7.90 3.39
C VAL A 3 42.04 8.75 3.48
N ILE A 4 40.90 8.05 3.59
CA ILE A 4 39.54 8.39 4.10
C ILE A 4 38.49 7.71 3.19
N GLN A 5 38.35 6.38 3.28
CA GLN A 5 37.13 5.68 2.86
C GLN A 5 37.09 4.22 3.37
N ASN A 6 37.32 4.01 4.66
CA ASN A 6 36.80 2.81 5.34
C ASN A 6 35.50 3.21 6.04
N TYR A 7 34.44 3.45 5.27
CA TYR A 7 33.10 3.50 5.83
C TYR A 7 32.64 2.07 6.07
N LEU A 8 32.19 1.82 7.30
CA LEU A 8 31.77 0.54 7.82
C LEU A 8 30.78 -0.14 6.84
N THR A 9 31.08 -1.36 6.40
CA THR A 9 30.31 -2.11 5.38
C THR A 9 29.14 -2.91 5.97
N MET A 10 28.67 -2.55 7.16
CA MET A 10 27.71 -3.35 7.92
C MET A 10 26.31 -2.74 7.90
N ILE A 11 25.31 -3.56 7.54
CA ILE A 11 23.87 -3.28 7.63
C ILE A 11 23.33 -4.00 8.85
N LEU A 12 22.68 -3.25 9.75
CA LEU A 12 22.03 -3.82 10.93
C LEU A 12 20.51 -3.89 10.71
N VAL A 13 19.92 -5.06 10.86
CA VAL A 13 18.47 -5.29 10.79
C VAL A 13 17.94 -5.61 12.18
N THR A 14 16.91 -4.91 12.65
CA THR A 14 16.28 -5.15 13.96
C THR A 14 14.76 -5.19 13.91
N VAL A 15 14.17 -6.28 14.39
CA VAL A 15 12.71 -6.47 14.39
C VAL A 15 12.04 -6.18 15.74
N GLY A 16 12.79 -5.67 16.72
CA GLY A 16 12.29 -5.38 18.06
C GLY A 16 12.09 -6.63 18.93
N THR A 17 11.34 -6.47 20.03
CA THR A 17 11.04 -7.54 21.00
C THR A 17 9.64 -8.10 20.87
N GLU A 18 8.94 -7.76 19.79
CA GLU A 18 7.57 -8.22 19.55
C GLU A 18 7.48 -9.75 19.39
N GLN A 19 6.39 -10.32 19.90
CA GLN A 19 6.18 -11.78 19.88
C GLN A 19 5.79 -12.31 18.50
N TYR A 20 5.35 -11.44 17.59
CA TYR A 20 4.97 -11.82 16.24
C TYR A 20 6.20 -11.95 15.33
N PRO A 21 6.20 -12.91 14.38
CA PRO A 21 7.26 -13.02 13.38
C PRO A 21 7.24 -11.81 12.43
N PHE A 22 8.38 -11.52 11.80
CA PHE A 22 8.50 -10.52 10.74
C PHE A 22 9.15 -11.14 9.50
N ASP A 23 8.52 -12.19 8.99
CA ASP A 23 9.07 -13.03 7.92
C ASP A 23 9.09 -12.29 6.55
N ALA A 24 8.21 -11.30 6.32
CA ALA A 24 8.22 -10.50 5.09
C ALA A 24 9.52 -9.71 4.95
N LEU A 25 9.98 -9.06 6.02
CA LEU A 25 11.26 -8.34 6.00
C LEU A 25 12.43 -9.29 5.76
N MET A 26 12.44 -10.45 6.42
CA MET A 26 13.49 -11.46 6.21
C MET A 26 13.54 -11.91 4.75
N ASN A 27 12.37 -12.17 4.16
CA ASN A 27 12.28 -12.52 2.75
C ASN A 27 12.73 -11.39 1.81
N TRP A 28 12.46 -10.13 2.15
CA TRP A 28 12.94 -8.99 1.34
C TRP A 28 14.47 -8.87 1.40
N ILE A 29 15.08 -9.03 2.58
CA ILE A 29 16.54 -9.02 2.71
C ILE A 29 17.15 -10.17 1.89
N ASP A 30 16.60 -11.38 1.96
CA ASP A 30 17.01 -12.53 1.15
C ASP A 30 16.98 -12.22 -0.36
N ILE A 31 15.87 -11.64 -0.84
CA ILE A 31 15.71 -11.25 -2.24
C ILE A 31 16.74 -10.19 -2.65
N LEU A 32 16.98 -9.18 -1.81
CA LEU A 32 17.95 -8.12 -2.09
C LEU A 32 19.38 -8.67 -2.20
N ILE A 33 19.76 -9.62 -1.35
CA ILE A 33 21.08 -10.30 -1.43
C ILE A 33 21.15 -11.16 -2.70
N ARG A 34 20.12 -11.97 -2.97
CA ARG A 34 20.07 -12.88 -4.13
C ARG A 34 20.12 -12.15 -5.48
N TYR A 35 19.53 -10.96 -5.54
CA TYR A 35 19.55 -10.11 -6.72
C TYR A 35 20.77 -9.18 -6.77
N GLY A 36 21.63 -9.23 -5.73
CA GLY A 36 22.86 -8.46 -5.67
C GLY A 36 22.65 -6.97 -5.38
N PHE A 37 21.50 -6.54 -4.85
CA PHE A 37 21.29 -5.15 -4.44
C PHE A 37 22.02 -4.79 -3.14
N ILE A 38 22.27 -5.78 -2.27
CA ILE A 38 23.24 -5.69 -1.18
C ILE A 38 24.56 -6.30 -1.69
N ASP A 39 25.69 -5.60 -1.52
CA ASP A 39 26.96 -6.09 -2.03
C ASP A 39 27.43 -7.35 -1.27
N ALA A 40 28.13 -8.25 -1.96
CA ALA A 40 28.66 -9.47 -1.34
C ALA A 40 29.70 -9.19 -0.22
N ASN A 41 30.31 -8.01 -0.24
CA ASN A 41 31.26 -7.55 0.77
C ASN A 41 30.58 -6.83 1.96
N GLU A 42 29.26 -6.60 1.87
CA GLU A 42 28.50 -6.01 2.97
C GLU A 42 28.01 -7.09 3.94
N GLU A 43 28.37 -6.92 5.20
CA GLU A 43 27.92 -7.80 6.27
C GLU A 43 26.51 -7.40 6.72
N VAL A 44 25.59 -8.37 6.79
CA VAL A 44 24.20 -8.13 7.23
C VAL A 44 23.99 -8.81 8.58
N LEU A 45 23.87 -8.01 9.63
CA LEU A 45 23.58 -8.51 10.98
C LEU A 45 22.10 -8.38 11.27
N ILE A 46 21.45 -9.48 11.65
CA ILE A 46 19.99 -9.51 11.82
C ILE A 46 19.64 -9.92 13.25
N GLN A 47 19.03 -9.01 14.00
CA GLN A 47 18.25 -9.37 15.17
C GLN A 47 16.84 -9.79 14.73
N TYR A 48 16.55 -11.08 14.73
CA TYR A 48 15.33 -11.64 14.13
C TYR A 48 14.20 -11.98 15.10
N GLY A 49 14.43 -11.90 16.42
CA GLY A 49 13.37 -12.04 17.42
C GLY A 49 12.62 -13.38 17.30
N SER A 50 11.33 -13.29 16.97
CA SER A 50 10.41 -14.43 16.82
C SER A 50 10.20 -14.85 15.36
N SER A 51 10.92 -14.27 14.40
CA SER A 51 10.82 -14.65 12.98
C SER A 51 11.22 -16.11 12.78
N SER A 52 10.49 -16.80 11.91
CA SER A 52 10.63 -18.23 11.66
C SER A 52 11.69 -18.52 10.61
N LYS A 53 11.96 -17.53 9.75
CA LYS A 53 12.85 -17.66 8.60
C LYS A 53 13.95 -16.60 8.70
N LEU A 54 15.17 -17.04 8.44
CA LEU A 54 16.33 -16.19 8.22
C LEU A 54 16.79 -16.35 6.78
N PRO A 55 17.36 -15.30 6.18
CA PRO A 55 18.07 -15.43 4.90
C PRO A 55 19.21 -16.44 5.04
N ASP A 56 19.27 -17.44 4.15
CA ASP A 56 20.26 -18.52 4.18
C ASP A 56 21.48 -18.16 3.31
N GLN A 57 22.22 -17.12 3.72
CA GLN A 57 23.42 -16.65 3.01
C GLN A 57 24.59 -16.40 3.95
N TYR A 58 25.80 -16.66 3.45
CA TYR A 58 27.04 -16.62 4.22
C TYR A 58 27.38 -15.24 4.81
N GLN A 59 26.90 -14.16 4.19
CA GLN A 59 27.11 -12.78 4.65
C GLN A 59 26.12 -12.34 5.75
N VAL A 60 25.18 -13.21 6.13
CA VAL A 60 24.12 -12.91 7.10
C VAL A 60 24.47 -13.57 8.45
N LYS A 61 24.51 -12.77 9.52
CA LYS A 61 24.63 -13.30 10.89
C LYS A 61 23.36 -12.99 11.68
N GLY A 62 22.66 -14.05 12.09
CA GLY A 62 21.42 -13.96 12.84
C GLY A 62 21.62 -14.04 14.35
N PHE A 63 20.99 -13.13 15.10
CA PHE A 63 20.88 -13.16 16.54
C PHE A 63 19.41 -13.17 16.95
N SER A 64 18.99 -14.14 17.77
CA SER A 64 17.59 -14.20 18.21
C SER A 64 17.24 -12.99 19.07
N ARG A 65 18.16 -12.61 19.97
CA ARG A 65 18.11 -11.40 20.78
C ARG A 65 19.52 -10.87 20.97
N LEU A 66 19.64 -9.55 21.09
CA LEU A 66 20.91 -8.88 21.38
C LEU A 66 20.82 -8.20 22.76
N PRO A 67 21.82 -8.37 23.63
CA PRO A 67 21.98 -7.55 24.83
C PRO A 67 22.08 -6.06 24.47
N GLU A 68 21.58 -5.18 25.35
CA GLU A 68 21.56 -3.73 25.07
C GLU A 68 22.95 -3.13 24.84
N SER A 69 23.97 -3.61 25.57
CA SER A 69 25.36 -3.18 25.42
C SER A 69 25.92 -3.51 24.03
N GLU A 70 25.72 -4.75 23.57
CA GLU A 70 26.14 -5.20 22.25
C GLU A 70 25.36 -4.50 21.13
N PHE A 71 24.04 -4.33 21.32
CA PHE A 71 23.19 -3.62 20.36
C PHE A 71 23.66 -2.18 20.13
N LYS A 72 24.04 -1.45 21.19
CA LYS A 72 24.61 -0.09 21.07
C LYS A 72 25.94 -0.08 20.30
N VAL A 73 26.80 -1.08 20.52
CA VAL A 73 28.06 -1.23 19.77
C VAL A 73 27.77 -1.45 18.30
N LEU A 74 26.88 -2.37 17.95
CA LEU A 74 26.50 -2.65 16.56
C LEU A 74 25.84 -1.44 15.90
N LEU A 75 24.95 -0.73 16.60
CA LEU A 75 24.37 0.52 16.10
C LEU A 75 25.44 1.57 15.74
N SER A 76 26.48 1.68 16.56
CA SER A 76 27.58 2.61 16.30
C SER A 76 28.39 2.23 15.04
N GLN A 77 28.53 0.93 14.77
CA GLN A 77 29.28 0.37 13.65
C GLN A 77 28.46 0.29 12.35
N ALA A 78 27.14 0.24 12.41
CA ALA A 78 26.32 0.12 11.21
C ALA A 78 26.37 1.40 10.35
N ARG A 79 26.44 1.24 9.01
CA ARG A 79 26.26 2.37 8.09
C ARG A 79 24.80 2.80 8.00
N ILE A 80 23.90 1.83 8.09
CA ILE A 80 22.46 2.00 7.99
C ILE A 80 21.77 0.94 8.84
N VAL A 81 20.65 1.33 9.44
CA VAL A 81 19.82 0.43 10.26
C VAL A 81 18.47 0.23 9.59
N ILE A 82 18.08 -1.02 9.36
CA ILE A 82 16.72 -1.38 8.93
C ILE A 82 15.96 -1.83 10.17
N SER A 83 14.95 -1.07 10.57
CA SER A 83 14.18 -1.34 11.78
C SER A 83 12.70 -1.55 11.47
N HIS A 84 12.02 -2.34 12.30
CA HIS A 84 10.56 -2.27 12.36
C HIS A 84 10.07 -0.84 12.65
N CYS A 85 8.88 -0.50 12.15
CA CYS A 85 8.21 0.79 12.36
C CYS A 85 7.63 0.92 13.79
N GLY A 86 8.53 0.98 14.78
CA GLY A 86 8.20 1.24 16.18
C GLY A 86 8.60 2.65 16.59
N GLU A 87 7.76 3.32 17.39
CA GLU A 87 8.02 4.69 17.87
C GLU A 87 9.34 4.80 18.65
N GLY A 88 9.59 3.86 19.57
CA GLY A 88 10.81 3.84 20.37
C GLY A 88 12.08 3.63 19.54
N SER A 89 12.01 2.76 18.52
CA SER A 89 13.12 2.47 17.61
C SER A 89 13.41 3.68 16.72
N SER A 90 12.37 4.31 16.17
CA SER A 90 12.48 5.54 15.37
C SER A 90 13.13 6.67 16.16
N LEU A 91 12.64 6.94 17.38
CA LEU A 91 13.19 7.98 18.25
C LEU A 91 14.66 7.70 18.65
N LEU A 92 15.00 6.45 18.98
CA LEU A 92 16.37 6.07 19.31
C LEU A 92 17.30 6.31 18.12
N LEU A 93 16.96 5.80 16.94
CA LEU A 93 17.80 5.91 15.74
C LEU A 93 17.97 7.36 15.29
N ALA A 94 16.89 8.14 15.38
CA ALA A 94 16.95 9.57 15.12
C ALA A 94 17.85 10.28 16.13
N SER A 95 17.74 9.98 17.44
CA SER A 95 18.56 10.62 18.48
C SER A 95 20.06 10.36 18.32
N LEU A 96 20.42 9.24 17.70
CA LEU A 96 21.79 8.85 17.39
C LEU A 96 22.28 9.38 16.04
N ASN A 97 21.44 10.15 15.32
CA ASN A 97 21.70 10.65 13.97
C ASN A 97 22.15 9.53 13.02
N LYS A 98 21.54 8.34 13.15
CA LYS A 98 21.88 7.16 12.35
C LYS A 98 20.99 7.08 11.11
N PRO A 99 21.55 6.91 9.91
CA PRO A 99 20.75 6.60 8.72
C PRO A 99 19.93 5.34 8.98
N HIS A 100 18.62 5.40 8.74
CA HIS A 100 17.75 4.27 8.99
C HIS A 100 16.56 4.20 8.05
N ILE A 101 16.06 2.99 7.87
CA ILE A 101 14.88 2.67 7.09
C ILE A 101 13.90 1.97 8.02
N LEU A 102 12.66 2.46 8.08
CA LEU A 102 11.60 1.84 8.85
C LEU A 102 10.75 0.95 7.95
N VAL A 103 10.38 -0.23 8.46
CA VAL A 103 9.51 -1.19 7.76
C VAL A 103 8.32 -1.52 8.65
N PRO A 104 7.08 -1.18 8.26
CA PRO A 104 5.91 -1.48 9.06
C PRO A 104 5.56 -2.96 9.00
N ARG A 105 5.07 -3.51 10.11
CA ARG A 105 4.40 -4.81 10.11
C ARG A 105 2.95 -4.63 9.65
N THR A 106 2.41 -5.66 9.01
CA THR A 106 1.01 -5.63 8.55
C THR A 106 0.24 -6.85 9.01
N LYS A 107 -1.06 -6.67 9.24
CA LYS A 107 -1.97 -7.78 9.53
C LYS A 107 -2.08 -8.75 8.35
N ARG A 108 -1.98 -8.24 7.12
CA ARG A 108 -2.07 -9.03 5.89
C ARG A 108 -1.04 -10.16 5.82
N PHE A 109 0.14 -9.97 6.39
CA PHE A 109 1.18 -10.99 6.48
C PHE A 109 1.15 -11.80 7.78
N GLY A 110 0.18 -11.56 8.67
CA GLY A 110 0.09 -12.23 9.97
C GLY A 110 1.14 -11.76 10.99
N GLU A 111 1.77 -10.62 10.75
CA GLU A 111 2.90 -10.11 11.53
C GLU A 111 2.46 -9.15 12.66
N HIS A 112 1.17 -8.80 12.68
CA HIS A 112 0.56 -7.95 13.68
C HIS A 112 -0.95 -8.22 13.80
N VAL A 113 -1.57 -7.77 14.90
CA VAL A 113 -3.02 -7.93 15.16
C VAL A 113 -3.84 -6.85 14.45
N ASP A 114 -3.28 -5.65 14.37
CA ASP A 114 -3.86 -4.45 13.75
C ASP A 114 -2.84 -3.70 12.90
N ASP A 115 -3.32 -2.83 12.00
CA ASP A 115 -2.50 -2.08 11.05
C ASP A 115 -2.05 -0.70 11.58
N HIS A 116 -1.99 -0.51 12.91
CA HIS A 116 -1.59 0.78 13.51
C HIS A 116 -0.14 1.17 13.14
N GLN A 117 0.73 0.21 12.83
CA GLN A 117 2.08 0.51 12.34
C GLN A 117 2.07 1.15 10.94
N LEU A 118 1.05 0.93 10.11
CA LEU A 118 0.89 1.62 8.84
C LEU A 118 0.51 3.09 9.05
N GLU A 119 -0.38 3.40 10.01
CA GLU A 119 -0.70 4.79 10.35
C GLU A 119 0.53 5.53 10.89
N MET A 120 1.34 4.88 11.73
CA MET A 120 2.63 5.41 12.19
C MET A 120 3.60 5.62 11.03
N ALA A 121 3.67 4.66 10.11
CA ALA A 121 4.53 4.73 8.93
C ALA A 121 4.20 5.96 8.07
N ASP A 122 2.91 6.23 7.84
CA ASP A 122 2.46 7.43 7.11
C ASP A 122 2.85 8.72 7.84
N PHE A 123 2.70 8.75 9.17
CA PHE A 123 3.10 9.90 9.98
C PHE A 123 4.62 10.17 9.91
N LEU A 124 5.45 9.14 10.04
CA LEU A 124 6.91 9.26 10.02
C LEU A 124 7.43 9.62 8.62
N GLU A 125 6.82 9.06 7.57
CA GLU A 125 7.15 9.42 6.19
C GLU A 125 6.88 10.89 5.90
N ASN A 126 5.76 11.45 6.40
CA ASN A 126 5.47 12.89 6.32
C ASN A 126 6.49 13.76 7.06
N GLN A 127 7.26 13.20 8.00
CA GLN A 127 8.38 13.88 8.67
C GLN A 127 9.72 13.71 7.93
N GLY A 128 9.71 13.11 6.73
CA GLY A 128 10.90 12.87 5.92
C GLY A 128 11.71 11.64 6.31
N ILE A 129 11.16 10.75 7.14
CA ILE A 129 11.79 9.47 7.49
C ILE A 129 11.56 8.46 6.37
N SER A 130 12.60 7.72 5.97
CA SER A 130 12.49 6.67 4.95
C SER A 130 11.71 5.47 5.48
N VAL A 131 10.55 5.21 4.88
CA VAL A 131 9.64 4.12 5.24
C VAL A 131 9.46 3.17 4.05
N ALA A 132 10.04 1.97 4.13
CA ALA A 132 9.93 0.97 3.08
C ALA A 132 8.65 0.14 3.22
N ARG A 133 7.86 0.07 2.14
CA ARG A 133 6.62 -0.72 2.03
C ARG A 133 6.73 -1.83 0.99
N SER A 134 7.90 -2.01 0.40
CA SER A 134 8.22 -3.01 -0.63
C SER A 134 9.75 -3.25 -0.66
N PRO A 135 10.21 -4.36 -1.24
CA PRO A 135 11.64 -4.56 -1.48
C PRO A 135 12.24 -3.49 -2.42
N GLY A 136 11.45 -2.97 -3.38
CA GLY A 136 11.88 -1.86 -4.24
C GLY A 136 12.22 -0.59 -3.45
N ASP A 137 11.43 -0.26 -2.43
CA ASP A 137 11.74 0.86 -1.52
C ASP A 137 13.05 0.64 -0.77
N LEU A 138 13.29 -0.59 -0.28
CA LEU A 138 14.56 -0.91 0.38
C LEU A 138 15.75 -0.68 -0.54
N VAL A 139 15.66 -1.09 -1.81
CA VAL A 139 16.73 -0.83 -2.78
C VAL A 139 16.98 0.67 -2.93
N ARG A 140 15.91 1.46 -3.10
CA ARG A 140 16.00 2.92 -3.25
C ARG A 140 16.65 3.58 -2.03
N PHE A 141 16.19 3.23 -0.83
CA PHE A 141 16.69 3.84 0.40
C PHE A 141 18.08 3.34 0.81
N LEU A 142 18.47 2.11 0.44
CA LEU A 142 19.83 1.62 0.64
C LEU A 142 20.85 2.30 -0.28
N ALA A 143 20.43 2.65 -1.51
CA ALA A 143 21.24 3.36 -2.48
C ALA A 143 21.46 4.83 -2.09
N ALA A 144 20.46 5.49 -1.49
CA ALA A 144 20.55 6.86 -1.00
C ALA A 144 20.07 6.97 0.47
N PRO A 145 20.89 6.54 1.45
CA PRO A 145 20.51 6.58 2.86
C PRO A 145 20.26 8.01 3.32
N LYS A 146 19.03 8.29 3.78
CA LYS A 146 18.68 9.56 4.39
C LYS A 146 18.89 9.48 5.91
N THR A 147 19.44 10.53 6.49
CA THR A 147 19.47 10.69 7.95
C THR A 147 18.38 11.70 8.32
N PRO A 148 17.34 11.29 9.07
CA PRO A 148 16.28 12.23 9.41
C PRO A 148 16.85 13.36 10.25
N GLN A 149 16.56 14.61 9.86
CA GLN A 149 16.72 15.71 10.79
C GLN A 149 15.60 15.59 11.82
N LEU A 150 15.97 15.37 13.08
CA LEU A 150 15.05 15.48 14.21
C LEU A 150 14.60 16.94 14.30
N ILE A 151 13.61 17.31 13.50
CA ILE A 151 12.77 18.45 13.80
C ILE A 151 11.94 17.96 14.97
N SER A 152 12.39 18.20 16.20
CA SER A 152 11.51 18.10 17.37
C SER A 152 10.33 19.01 17.06
N PRO A 153 9.13 18.48 16.76
CA PRO A 153 8.00 19.35 16.49
C PRO A 153 7.72 20.03 17.83
N GLN A 154 8.12 21.29 17.95
CA GLN A 154 7.69 22.10 19.07
C GLN A 154 6.17 22.11 18.98
N GLU A 155 5.51 21.63 20.04
CA GLU A 155 4.05 21.56 20.11
C GLU A 155 3.48 22.95 20.37
N ASP A 156 3.92 23.95 19.64
CA ASP A 156 3.69 25.36 19.93
C ASP A 156 2.20 25.70 19.86
N LYS A 157 1.48 25.24 18.82
CA LYS A 157 0.02 25.37 18.72
C LYS A 157 -0.71 24.73 19.90
N LEU A 158 -0.32 23.52 20.28
CA LEU A 158 -0.94 22.79 21.39
C LEU A 158 -0.60 23.41 22.75
N CYS A 159 0.64 23.81 22.97
CA CYS A 159 1.06 24.53 24.16
C CYS A 159 0.29 25.85 24.28
N ARG A 160 0.12 26.62 23.18
CA ARG A 160 -0.69 27.85 23.17
C ARG A 160 -2.15 27.57 23.51
N PHE A 161 -2.77 26.55 22.90
CA PHE A 161 -4.13 26.13 23.23
C PHE A 161 -4.26 25.79 24.72
N LEU A 162 -3.39 24.93 25.24
CA LEU A 162 -3.43 24.54 26.65
C LEU A 162 -3.18 25.73 27.59
N SER A 163 -2.22 26.61 27.30
CA SER A 163 -1.95 27.81 28.10
C SER A 163 -3.10 28.84 28.08
N GLN A 164 -3.82 28.95 26.96
CA GLN A 164 -5.00 29.84 26.85
C GLN A 164 -6.17 29.36 27.71
N HIS A 165 -6.44 28.05 27.70
CA HIS A 165 -7.54 27.47 28.48
C HIS A 165 -7.19 27.23 29.95
N TYR A 166 -5.91 26.97 30.24
CA TYR A 166 -5.41 26.62 31.57
C TYR A 166 -4.25 27.51 32.00
N PRO A 167 -4.46 28.83 32.18
CA PRO A 167 -3.40 29.74 32.59
C PRO A 167 -2.97 29.50 34.04
N GLN A 168 -1.67 29.67 34.30
CA GLN A 168 -1.04 29.43 35.62
C GLN A 168 -1.68 30.26 36.75
N ASN A 169 -2.19 31.45 36.45
CA ASN A 169 -2.84 32.30 37.45
C ASN A 169 -4.08 31.66 38.09
N LYS A 170 -4.73 30.73 37.40
CA LYS A 170 -5.93 30.01 37.85
C LYS A 170 -5.65 28.56 38.24
N TYR A 171 -4.74 27.89 37.53
CA TYR A 171 -4.39 26.50 37.75
C TYR A 171 -2.94 26.44 38.24
N LYS A 172 -2.70 26.05 39.49
CA LYS A 172 -1.36 26.07 40.10
C LYS A 172 -0.71 24.70 40.07
N LYS A 173 -1.53 23.65 40.16
CA LYS A 173 -1.07 22.26 40.26
C LYS A 173 -1.52 21.40 39.10
N LEU A 174 -0.56 20.82 38.38
CA LEU A 174 -0.79 19.99 37.21
C LEU A 174 -0.40 18.53 37.47
N MET A 175 -1.31 17.62 37.16
CA MET A 175 -1.05 16.19 37.10
C MET A 175 -0.92 15.73 35.64
N VAL A 176 0.22 15.16 35.28
CA VAL A 176 0.49 14.62 33.93
C VAL A 176 0.52 13.10 33.98
N ILE A 177 -0.22 12.47 33.08
CA ILE A 177 -0.36 11.01 33.02
C ILE A 177 0.06 10.50 31.65
N CYS A 178 1.01 9.59 31.63
CA CYS A 178 1.50 8.97 30.41
C CYS A 178 1.97 7.54 30.69
N SER A 179 2.16 6.74 29.64
CA SER A 179 2.94 5.50 29.74
C SER A 179 4.41 5.81 29.44
N SER A 180 5.30 4.88 29.80
CA SER A 180 6.71 4.95 29.41
C SER A 180 6.89 4.89 27.89
N GLY A 181 8.01 5.40 27.37
CA GLY A 181 8.33 5.38 25.94
C GLY A 181 7.74 6.57 25.18
N GLY A 182 7.11 6.33 24.04
CA GLY A 182 6.62 7.37 23.12
C GLY A 182 5.69 8.41 23.75
N HIS A 183 4.69 7.96 24.53
CA HIS A 183 3.78 8.87 25.26
C HIS A 183 4.50 9.76 26.29
N PHE A 184 5.60 9.28 26.87
CA PHE A 184 6.43 10.06 27.79
C PHE A 184 7.28 11.09 27.03
N THR A 185 7.94 10.68 25.94
CA THR A 185 8.64 11.61 25.04
C THR A 185 7.70 12.68 24.51
N TYR A 186 6.46 12.31 24.18
CA TYR A 186 5.45 13.26 23.75
C TYR A 186 5.05 14.22 24.88
N ALA A 187 4.82 13.74 26.09
CA ALA A 187 4.59 14.62 27.24
C ALA A 187 5.76 15.60 27.47
N GLN A 188 7.00 15.17 27.26
CA GLN A 188 8.17 16.05 27.33
C GLN A 188 8.20 17.12 26.23
N SER A 189 7.64 16.86 25.05
CA SER A 189 7.50 17.89 24.00
C SER A 189 6.60 19.06 24.43
N LEU A 190 5.75 18.85 25.45
CA LEU A 190 4.90 19.89 26.06
C LEU A 190 5.61 20.68 27.16
N LYS A 191 6.93 20.52 27.36
CA LYS A 191 7.73 21.30 28.34
C LYS A 191 7.45 22.82 28.30
N PRO A 192 7.25 23.49 27.15
CA PRO A 192 6.89 24.91 27.14
C PRO A 192 5.61 25.23 27.93
N PHE A 193 4.60 24.35 27.87
CA PHE A 193 3.39 24.45 28.68
C PHE A 193 3.61 23.95 30.11
N LEU A 194 4.27 22.80 30.30
CA LEU A 194 4.47 22.21 31.62
C LEU A 194 5.29 23.12 32.55
N ASN A 195 6.34 23.74 32.04
CA ASN A 195 7.22 24.64 32.80
C ASN A 195 6.51 25.90 33.32
N GLN A 196 5.28 26.19 32.86
CA GLN A 196 4.48 27.26 33.45
C GLN A 196 3.95 26.88 34.84
N TYR A 197 3.94 25.61 35.24
CA TYR A 197 3.45 25.18 36.55
C TYR A 197 4.61 24.98 37.54
N GLN A 198 4.45 25.49 38.77
CA GLN A 198 5.42 25.27 39.84
C GLN A 198 5.20 23.94 40.58
N ASP A 199 3.98 23.40 40.53
CA ASP A 199 3.60 22.16 41.22
C ASP A 199 3.17 21.11 40.18
N LEU A 200 4.14 20.29 39.77
CA LEU A 200 3.96 19.22 38.77
C LEU A 200 4.02 17.84 39.43
N CYS A 201 3.10 16.95 39.03
CA CYS A 201 3.02 15.58 39.51
C CYS A 201 2.85 14.63 38.32
N TRP A 202 3.67 13.59 38.26
CA TRP A 202 3.66 12.61 37.18
C TRP A 202 3.09 11.26 37.62
N ILE A 203 2.27 10.67 36.74
CA ILE A 203 1.85 9.27 36.79
C ILE A 203 2.42 8.58 35.56
N THR A 204 3.31 7.61 35.75
CA THR A 204 3.90 6.84 34.64
C THR A 204 4.40 5.47 35.08
N PHE A 205 4.87 4.64 34.14
CA PHE A 205 5.45 3.33 34.43
C PHE A 205 6.94 3.43 34.74
N TYR A 206 7.43 2.55 35.60
CA TYR A 206 8.85 2.49 35.92
C TYR A 206 9.67 2.02 34.71
N SER A 207 10.61 2.84 34.28
CA SER A 207 11.72 2.48 33.40
C SER A 207 12.97 3.26 33.83
N GLU A 208 14.16 2.72 33.58
CA GLU A 208 15.42 3.41 33.90
C GLU A 208 15.54 4.74 33.15
N THR A 209 14.99 4.85 31.93
CA THR A 209 14.97 6.08 31.14
C THR A 209 14.07 7.16 31.75
N THR A 210 12.82 6.81 32.08
CA THR A 210 11.85 7.74 32.67
C THR A 210 12.28 8.17 34.06
N LYS A 211 12.87 7.25 34.85
CA LYS A 211 13.45 7.58 36.16
C LYS A 211 14.59 8.57 36.04
N ALA A 212 15.57 8.34 35.16
CA ALA A 212 16.73 9.22 35.02
C ALA A 212 16.32 10.64 34.62
N GLN A 213 15.35 10.79 33.72
CA GLN A 213 14.88 12.09 33.24
C GLN A 213 14.05 12.84 34.29
N LEU A 214 13.09 12.18 34.95
CA LEU A 214 12.25 12.83 35.96
C LEU A 214 13.01 13.14 37.27
N GLN A 215 14.03 12.35 37.60
CA GLN A 215 14.93 12.64 38.72
C GLN A 215 15.84 13.85 38.44
N ALA A 216 16.28 14.02 37.20
CA ALA A 216 17.06 15.20 36.80
C ALA A 216 16.22 16.49 36.92
N ASP A 217 14.93 16.42 36.60
CA ASP A 217 14.00 17.56 36.65
C ASP A 217 13.40 17.80 38.07
N GLN A 218 13.81 17.02 39.09
CA GLN A 218 13.31 17.09 40.50
C GLN A 218 11.79 16.98 40.66
N GLU A 219 11.11 16.25 39.78
CA GLU A 219 9.65 16.18 39.76
C GLU A 219 9.10 15.08 40.69
N ARG A 220 7.87 15.27 41.20
CA ARG A 220 7.16 14.23 41.96
C ARG A 220 6.58 13.19 41.01
N VAL A 221 6.89 11.92 41.26
CA VAL A 221 6.47 10.81 40.40
C VAL A 221 5.80 9.71 41.21
N TYR A 222 4.65 9.25 40.73
CA TYR A 222 3.97 8.05 41.21
C TYR A 222 3.99 6.97 40.13
N TRP A 223 4.52 5.81 40.50
CA TRP A 223 4.67 4.68 39.59
C TRP A 223 3.36 3.89 39.48
N ALA A 224 2.78 3.88 38.29
CA ALA A 224 1.59 3.11 37.99
C ALA A 224 1.92 1.64 37.68
N TYR A 225 0.92 0.77 37.82
CA TYR A 225 1.06 -0.67 37.60
C TYR A 225 0.83 -1.04 36.13
N SER A 226 1.82 -1.65 35.50
CA SER A 226 1.75 -2.21 34.15
C SER A 226 1.71 -3.76 34.18
N PRO A 227 1.22 -4.44 33.12
CA PRO A 227 0.52 -3.91 31.96
C PRO A 227 -0.93 -3.51 32.30
N THR A 228 -1.47 -2.51 31.57
CA THR A 228 -2.85 -2.01 31.76
C THR A 228 -3.86 -2.58 30.79
N ASN A 229 -3.42 -3.11 29.65
CA ASN A 229 -4.30 -3.66 28.63
C ASN A 229 -4.80 -5.05 29.03
N ARG A 230 -6.13 -5.22 29.08
CA ARG A 230 -6.81 -6.49 29.42
C ARG A 230 -6.36 -7.12 30.75
N ASN A 231 -5.87 -6.31 31.69
CA ASN A 231 -5.37 -6.76 32.99
C ASN A 231 -6.20 -6.15 34.12
N LEU A 232 -7.23 -6.89 34.56
CA LEU A 232 -8.17 -6.45 35.59
C LEU A 232 -7.50 -6.23 36.97
N PRO A 233 -6.56 -7.07 37.44
CA PRO A 233 -5.85 -6.82 38.69
C PRO A 233 -5.12 -5.47 38.71
N ASN A 234 -4.42 -5.13 37.62
CA ASN A 234 -3.71 -3.86 37.53
C ASN A 234 -4.65 -2.66 37.34
N LEU A 235 -5.82 -2.85 36.72
CA LEU A 235 -6.85 -1.81 36.69
C LEU A 235 -7.31 -1.45 38.11
N ILE A 236 -7.56 -2.45 38.97
CA ILE A 236 -7.95 -2.24 40.37
C ILE A 236 -6.83 -1.53 41.14
N ARG A 237 -5.58 -2.00 41.01
CA ARG A 237 -4.41 -1.37 41.66
C ARG A 237 -4.25 0.09 41.24
N ASN A 238 -4.40 0.38 39.95
CA ASN A 238 -4.32 1.74 39.42
C ASN A 238 -5.52 2.59 39.85
N LEU A 239 -6.70 2.02 40.05
CA LEU A 239 -7.85 2.73 40.62
C LEU A 239 -7.61 3.13 42.07
N THR A 240 -7.06 2.22 42.89
CA THR A 240 -6.66 2.53 44.28
C THR A 240 -5.55 3.57 44.33
N LEU A 241 -4.55 3.44 43.44
CA LEU A 241 -3.49 4.43 43.31
C LEU A 241 -4.05 5.80 42.91
N ALA A 242 -4.93 5.85 41.91
CA ALA A 242 -5.56 7.08 41.45
C ALA A 242 -6.33 7.77 42.56
N LEU A 243 -7.13 7.03 43.35
CA LEU A 243 -7.84 7.61 44.49
C LEU A 243 -6.87 8.18 45.53
N LYS A 244 -5.82 7.43 45.90
CA LYS A 244 -4.82 7.88 46.88
C LYS A 244 -4.11 9.14 46.40
N VAL A 245 -3.62 9.15 45.16
CA VAL A 245 -2.85 10.26 44.63
C VAL A 245 -3.72 11.49 44.41
N LEU A 246 -4.96 11.34 43.92
CA LEU A 246 -5.88 12.48 43.77
C LEU A 246 -6.24 13.10 45.13
N ILE A 247 -6.43 12.29 46.18
CA ILE A 247 -6.66 12.78 47.55
C ILE A 247 -5.44 13.54 48.07
N CYS A 248 -4.23 12.98 47.90
CA CYS A 248 -3.00 13.57 48.41
C CYS A 248 -2.56 14.82 47.63
N GLU A 249 -2.59 14.75 46.31
CA GLU A 249 -2.04 15.80 45.45
C GLU A 249 -3.05 16.90 45.18
N GLN A 250 -4.36 16.62 45.14
CA GLN A 250 -5.42 17.61 44.83
C GLN A 250 -5.09 18.48 43.59
N PRO A 251 -4.87 17.88 42.41
CA PRO A 251 -4.50 18.65 41.23
C PRO A 251 -5.61 19.62 40.82
N ASP A 252 -5.21 20.76 40.23
CA ASP A 252 -6.14 21.71 39.62
C ASP A 252 -6.47 21.32 38.18
N LEU A 253 -5.58 20.57 37.52
CA LEU A 253 -5.73 20.05 36.17
C LEU A 253 -5.13 18.65 36.05
N VAL A 254 -5.83 17.75 35.34
CA VAL A 254 -5.33 16.41 35.02
C VAL A 254 -5.22 16.26 33.50
N LEU A 255 -4.00 16.04 33.02
CA LEU A 255 -3.65 15.95 31.61
C LEU A 255 -3.14 14.54 31.27
N SER A 256 -3.62 13.96 30.18
CA SER A 256 -3.12 12.68 29.65
C SER A 256 -2.63 12.83 28.20
N THR A 257 -1.52 12.17 27.87
CA THR A 257 -0.97 12.10 26.50
C THR A 257 -1.34 10.82 25.76
N GLY A 258 -2.53 10.25 26.04
CA GLY A 258 -3.07 9.12 25.27
C GLY A 258 -2.89 7.74 25.91
N ALA A 259 -2.40 7.68 27.15
CA ALA A 259 -2.07 6.41 27.80
C ALA A 259 -3.28 5.72 28.43
N GLY A 260 -3.44 4.41 28.24
CA GLY A 260 -4.55 3.64 28.85
C GLY A 260 -4.57 3.67 30.39
N VAL A 261 -3.42 3.90 31.02
CA VAL A 261 -3.32 4.09 32.47
C VAL A 261 -4.06 5.33 32.98
N SER A 262 -4.34 6.32 32.12
CA SER A 262 -5.01 7.56 32.53
C SER A 262 -6.50 7.39 32.80
N VAL A 263 -7.12 6.33 32.29
CA VAL A 263 -8.56 6.07 32.45
C VAL A 263 -9.03 6.19 33.91
N PRO A 264 -8.51 5.41 34.88
CA PRO A 264 -8.98 5.49 36.26
C PRO A 264 -8.77 6.88 36.89
N PHE A 265 -7.67 7.56 36.55
CA PHE A 265 -7.36 8.87 37.10
C PHE A 265 -8.31 9.95 36.56
N LEU A 266 -8.56 9.98 35.26
CA LEU A 266 -9.45 10.97 34.64
C LEU A 266 -10.90 10.77 35.08
N LEU A 267 -11.37 9.51 35.17
CA LEU A 267 -12.71 9.21 35.68
C LEU A 267 -12.90 9.70 37.12
N LEU A 268 -11.97 9.37 38.01
CA LEU A 268 -12.07 9.79 39.41
C LEU A 268 -11.92 11.32 39.55
N ALA A 269 -10.97 11.93 38.83
CA ALA A 269 -10.77 13.39 38.84
C ALA A 269 -12.04 14.14 38.40
N ARG A 270 -12.71 13.67 37.33
CA ARG A 270 -13.93 14.28 36.82
C ARG A 270 -15.12 14.08 37.74
N PHE A 271 -15.40 12.84 38.15
CA PHE A 271 -16.65 12.51 38.84
C PHE A 271 -16.62 12.75 40.34
N LEU A 272 -15.48 12.47 41.01
CA LEU A 272 -15.38 12.63 42.46
C LEU A 272 -14.84 14.01 42.85
N PHE A 273 -13.84 14.51 42.12
CA PHE A 273 -13.15 15.75 42.48
C PHE A 273 -13.57 16.95 41.63
N LYS A 274 -14.40 16.75 40.60
CA LYS A 274 -14.89 17.78 39.66
C LYS A 274 -13.76 18.64 39.07
N LYS A 275 -12.60 18.02 38.83
CA LYS A 275 -11.43 18.68 38.23
C LYS A 275 -11.52 18.63 36.70
N PRO A 276 -10.98 19.64 36.00
CA PRO A 276 -10.85 19.62 34.55
C PRO A 276 -9.93 18.48 34.12
N THR A 277 -10.34 17.78 33.07
CA THR A 277 -9.68 16.59 32.54
C THR A 277 -9.43 16.75 31.06
N VAL A 278 -8.17 16.65 30.66
CA VAL A 278 -7.75 16.80 29.27
C VAL A 278 -7.11 15.51 28.80
N PHE A 279 -7.58 14.98 27.68
CA PHE A 279 -7.00 13.82 27.03
C PHE A 279 -6.52 14.21 25.63
N ILE A 280 -5.21 14.13 25.42
CA ILE A 280 -4.61 14.34 24.11
C ILE A 280 -4.47 12.97 23.45
N GLU A 281 -5.19 12.77 22.36
CA GLU A 281 -5.08 11.55 21.55
C GLU A 281 -3.72 11.51 20.83
N SER A 282 -3.21 10.30 20.62
CA SER A 282 -1.95 10.10 19.91
C SER A 282 -2.00 10.72 18.52
N LYS A 283 -0.91 11.39 18.12
CA LYS A 283 -0.70 11.92 16.76
C LYS A 283 -0.87 10.85 15.67
N THR A 284 -0.63 9.61 16.03
CA THR A 284 -0.66 8.44 15.12
C THR A 284 -2.09 7.99 14.80
N ARG A 285 -3.10 8.49 15.52
CA ARG A 285 -4.50 8.14 15.31
C ARG A 285 -5.13 9.11 14.31
N LEU A 286 -5.25 8.67 13.05
CA LEU A 286 -5.80 9.49 11.98
C LEU A 286 -7.28 9.23 11.72
N THR A 287 -7.73 7.99 11.88
CA THR A 287 -9.08 7.57 11.46
C THR A 287 -9.97 7.09 12.61
N GLN A 288 -9.37 6.58 13.70
CA GLN A 288 -10.12 6.08 14.85
C GLN A 288 -9.47 6.49 16.18
N LEU A 289 -10.31 6.85 17.15
CA LEU A 289 -9.89 7.08 18.54
C LEU A 289 -9.41 5.77 19.20
N SER A 290 -8.47 5.91 20.14
CA SER A 290 -8.06 4.84 21.04
C SER A 290 -9.23 4.33 21.88
N LEU A 291 -9.18 3.08 22.34
CA LEU A 291 -10.23 2.53 23.21
C LEU A 291 -10.41 3.37 24.49
N SER A 292 -9.31 3.87 25.05
CA SER A 292 -9.30 4.76 26.21
C SER A 292 -10.01 6.08 25.93
N ALA A 293 -9.69 6.75 24.81
CA ALA A 293 -10.36 7.98 24.40
C ALA A 293 -11.84 7.74 24.11
N LYS A 294 -12.19 6.69 23.37
CA LYS A 294 -13.60 6.31 23.09
C LYS A 294 -14.39 6.14 24.37
N MET A 295 -13.85 5.44 25.35
CA MET A 295 -14.52 5.19 26.63
C MET A 295 -14.65 6.45 27.47
N LEU A 296 -13.57 7.24 27.62
CA LEU A 296 -13.59 8.49 28.38
C LEU A 296 -14.52 9.53 27.75
N HIS A 297 -14.55 9.59 26.42
CA HIS A 297 -15.46 10.44 25.66
C HIS A 297 -16.92 9.98 25.82
N PHE A 298 -17.20 8.69 25.65
CA PHE A 298 -18.54 8.11 25.83
C PHE A 298 -19.09 8.35 27.24
N LEU A 299 -18.22 8.31 28.26
CA LEU A 299 -18.60 8.56 29.65
C LEU A 299 -18.62 10.06 30.01
N GLU A 300 -18.42 10.99 29.07
CA GLU A 300 -18.34 12.44 29.34
C GLU A 300 -17.33 12.81 30.44
N ALA A 301 -16.27 12.01 30.52
CA ALA A 301 -15.23 12.13 31.54
C ALA A 301 -14.18 13.21 31.22
N LEU A 302 -14.28 13.86 30.07
CA LEU A 302 -13.30 14.78 29.51
C LEU A 302 -13.90 16.17 29.34
N GLU A 303 -13.18 17.18 29.79
CA GLU A 303 -13.46 18.56 29.42
C GLU A 303 -12.97 18.85 27.99
N TRP A 304 -11.76 18.39 27.67
CA TRP A 304 -11.24 18.41 26.31
C TRP A 304 -10.73 17.05 25.88
N LEU A 305 -11.21 16.61 24.72
CA LEU A 305 -10.58 15.56 23.92
C LEU A 305 -9.84 16.26 22.78
N VAL A 306 -8.52 16.32 22.83
CA VAL A 306 -7.71 16.92 21.78
C VAL A 306 -7.36 15.85 20.74
N VAL A 307 -7.75 16.07 19.49
CA VAL A 307 -7.45 15.19 18.35
C VAL A 307 -6.53 15.87 17.35
N ARG A 308 -5.71 15.06 16.67
CA ARG A 308 -4.67 15.53 15.73
C ARG A 308 -5.03 15.29 14.27
N SER A 309 -6.22 14.78 14.01
CA SER A 309 -6.75 14.53 12.67
C SER A 309 -8.04 15.28 12.46
N GLN A 310 -8.11 16.06 11.38
CA GLN A 310 -9.33 16.74 10.96
C GLN A 310 -10.46 15.74 10.68
N ILE A 311 -10.13 14.54 10.19
CA ILE A 311 -11.09 13.46 9.96
C ILE A 311 -11.75 13.06 11.28
N LEU A 312 -10.96 12.86 12.33
CA LEU A 312 -11.49 12.53 13.66
C LEU A 312 -12.35 13.64 14.24
N ALA A 313 -11.93 14.90 14.12
CA ALA A 313 -12.72 16.03 14.60
C ALA A 313 -14.10 16.11 13.91
N ASN A 314 -14.17 15.77 12.62
CA ASN A 314 -15.44 15.71 11.89
C ASN A 314 -16.36 14.58 12.39
N PHE A 315 -15.80 13.45 12.84
CA PHE A 315 -16.58 12.33 13.40
C PHE A 315 -16.96 12.52 14.86
N TYR A 316 -16.20 13.32 15.62
CA TYR A 316 -16.38 13.53 17.06
C TYR A 316 -16.53 15.04 17.34
N PRO A 317 -17.75 15.59 17.30
CA PRO A 317 -17.99 17.04 17.32
C PRO A 317 -17.58 17.75 18.62
N ASN A 318 -17.41 17.02 19.74
CA ASN A 318 -16.90 17.59 21.00
C ASN A 318 -15.39 17.39 21.18
N ALA A 319 -14.69 16.93 20.14
CA ALA A 319 -13.24 16.84 20.13
C ALA A 319 -12.64 18.11 19.51
N GLU A 320 -11.62 18.67 20.15
CA GLU A 320 -10.91 19.84 19.64
C GLU A 320 -9.80 19.41 18.69
N TYR A 321 -9.83 19.92 17.47
CA TYR A 321 -8.73 19.73 16.53
C TYR A 321 -7.62 20.72 16.81
N VAL A 322 -6.46 20.21 17.24
CA VAL A 322 -5.24 21.01 17.32
C VAL A 322 -4.27 20.50 16.28
N ASP A 323 -4.03 21.33 15.28
CA ASP A 323 -3.11 21.02 14.21
C ASP A 323 -1.69 20.79 14.74
N THR A 324 -1.00 19.80 14.16
CA THR A 324 0.43 19.63 14.42
C THR A 324 1.13 20.71 13.63
N GLU A 325 2.12 21.41 14.21
CA GLU A 325 3.05 22.21 13.43
C GLU A 325 3.85 21.28 12.51
N SER A 326 3.17 20.87 11.46
CA SER A 326 3.76 20.36 10.26
C SER A 326 4.07 21.60 9.46
N LEU A 327 5.35 21.79 9.16
CA LEU A 327 5.71 22.28 7.85
C LEU A 327 4.99 21.36 6.87
N ILE A 328 3.73 21.66 6.55
CA ILE A 328 3.04 21.06 5.41
C ILE A 328 3.72 21.71 4.20
N SER A 329 4.94 21.29 3.91
CA SER A 329 5.17 20.91 2.53
C SER A 329 4.12 19.84 2.26
N GLU A 330 3.32 20.04 1.22
CA GLU A 330 2.44 19.01 0.64
C GLU A 330 3.08 17.63 0.81
N PRO A 331 2.29 16.57 1.13
CA PRO A 331 2.84 15.23 1.36
C PRO A 331 3.95 15.00 0.36
N HIS A 332 5.20 14.98 0.84
CA HIS A 332 6.36 14.79 0.00
C HIS A 332 6.35 13.31 -0.39
N HIS A 333 5.41 12.95 -1.26
CA HIS A 333 5.51 11.85 -2.20
C HIS A 333 6.63 12.17 -3.21
N GLN A 334 7.77 12.72 -2.76
CA GLN A 334 8.96 12.94 -3.57
C GLN A 334 9.53 11.61 -4.08
N ASP A 335 9.12 10.48 -3.48
CA ASP A 335 9.47 9.13 -3.91
C ASP A 335 8.44 8.52 -4.91
N GLU A 336 7.47 9.29 -5.42
CA GLU A 336 6.56 8.85 -6.50
C GLU A 336 7.13 9.00 -7.91
N GLN A 337 8.28 9.64 -8.08
CA GLN A 337 8.94 9.71 -9.38
C GLN A 337 9.55 8.34 -9.71
N PRO A 338 9.24 7.75 -10.88
CA PRO A 338 9.84 6.51 -11.32
C PRO A 338 11.36 6.68 -11.33
N THR A 339 12.03 5.90 -10.49
CA THR A 339 13.48 5.97 -10.32
C THR A 339 14.12 4.81 -11.06
N GLU A 340 15.15 5.10 -11.84
CA GLU A 340 16.03 4.11 -12.45
C GLU A 340 17.26 3.92 -11.55
N ILE A 341 17.46 2.69 -11.06
CA ILE A 341 18.66 2.32 -10.31
C ILE A 341 19.42 1.25 -11.09
N LEU A 342 20.65 1.59 -11.49
CA LEU A 342 21.54 0.73 -12.24
C LEU A 342 22.65 0.21 -11.33
N LYS A 343 22.78 -1.11 -11.20
CA LYS A 343 23.88 -1.74 -10.44
C LYS A 343 24.82 -2.52 -11.38
N GLY A 344 25.20 -1.88 -12.49
CA GLY A 344 26.14 -2.42 -13.48
C GLY A 344 25.51 -3.31 -14.55
N GLN A 345 26.31 -4.21 -15.14
CA GLN A 345 25.88 -5.11 -16.23
C GLN A 345 25.05 -6.33 -15.76
N GLU A 346 24.78 -6.46 -14.46
CA GLU A 346 24.07 -7.61 -13.91
C GLU A 346 22.57 -7.35 -13.76
N ILE A 347 22.20 -6.19 -13.22
CA ILE A 347 20.80 -5.89 -12.87
C ILE A 347 20.45 -4.40 -13.00
N ALA A 348 19.24 -4.14 -13.48
CA ALA A 348 18.58 -2.83 -13.43
C ALA A 348 17.24 -2.92 -12.69
N LEU A 349 16.90 -1.89 -11.92
CA LEU A 349 15.60 -1.71 -11.28
C LEU A 349 14.91 -0.48 -11.89
N LEU A 350 13.70 -0.67 -12.42
CA LEU A 350 12.86 0.37 -12.99
C LEU A 350 11.54 0.43 -12.22
N SER A 351 11.24 1.54 -11.57
CA SER A 351 9.95 1.73 -10.89
C SER A 351 8.88 2.24 -11.87
N THR A 352 7.65 1.75 -11.75
CA THR A 352 6.49 2.25 -12.52
C THR A 352 5.63 3.21 -11.70
N PRO A 353 4.97 4.20 -12.34
CA PRO A 353 4.12 5.16 -11.65
C PRO A 353 2.80 4.54 -11.16
N ALA A 354 2.00 5.35 -10.46
CA ALA A 354 0.69 4.95 -9.92
C ALA A 354 -0.30 4.48 -11.01
N ASP A 355 -0.33 5.15 -12.16
CA ASP A 355 -1.13 4.76 -13.32
C ASP A 355 -0.24 4.34 -14.49
N LEU A 356 -0.26 3.05 -14.84
CA LEU A 356 0.45 2.54 -16.02
C LEU A 356 -0.46 2.61 -17.25
N GLY A 357 -0.52 3.81 -17.84
CA GLY A 357 -1.21 4.09 -19.10
C GLY A 357 -0.28 4.15 -20.32
N MET A 358 -0.74 4.78 -21.40
CA MET A 358 0.01 4.89 -22.66
C MET A 358 1.34 5.65 -22.51
N LYS A 359 1.32 6.83 -21.85
CA LYS A 359 2.50 7.67 -21.67
C LYS A 359 3.58 6.95 -20.86
N ALA A 360 3.22 6.50 -19.65
CA ALA A 360 4.11 5.75 -18.78
C ALA A 360 4.62 4.46 -19.42
N GLY A 361 3.78 3.78 -20.22
CA GLY A 361 4.17 2.60 -20.97
C GLY A 361 5.24 2.87 -22.04
N LEU A 362 5.14 4.00 -22.76
CA LEU A 362 6.17 4.43 -23.72
C LEU A 362 7.48 4.77 -22.99
N GLU A 363 7.42 5.53 -21.90
CA GLU A 363 8.59 5.90 -21.08
C GLU A 363 9.32 4.66 -20.53
N LEU A 364 8.57 3.65 -20.06
CA LEU A 364 9.14 2.38 -19.61
C LEU A 364 9.85 1.65 -20.75
N GLN A 365 9.22 1.59 -21.93
CA GLN A 365 9.83 0.94 -23.09
C GLN A 365 11.10 1.66 -23.54
N ASP A 366 11.09 2.99 -23.57
CA ASP A 366 12.24 3.79 -23.96
C ASP A 366 13.40 3.63 -22.97
N SER A 367 13.10 3.54 -21.67
CA SER A 367 14.09 3.23 -20.63
C SER A 367 14.76 1.87 -20.86
N ILE A 368 13.99 0.84 -21.22
CA ILE A 368 14.55 -0.50 -21.52
C ILE A 368 15.37 -0.50 -22.82
N LYS A 369 14.90 0.21 -23.85
CA LYS A 369 15.65 0.35 -25.12
C LYS A 369 16.97 1.09 -24.93
N ALA A 370 17.03 2.04 -23.99
CA ALA A 370 18.24 2.80 -23.68
C ALA A 370 19.41 1.92 -23.20
N PHE A 371 19.15 0.67 -22.79
CA PHE A 371 20.19 -0.30 -22.44
C PHE A 371 20.97 -0.87 -23.63
N TYR A 372 20.53 -0.65 -24.87
CA TYR A 372 21.30 -1.05 -26.05
C TYR A 372 22.60 -0.24 -26.16
N PRO A 373 23.77 -0.85 -26.49
CA PRO A 373 23.98 -2.24 -26.92
C PRO A 373 24.29 -3.25 -25.79
N SER A 374 24.46 -2.79 -24.55
CA SER A 374 24.91 -3.64 -23.42
C SER A 374 23.88 -3.63 -22.30
N ALA A 375 22.90 -4.53 -22.41
CA ALA A 375 21.83 -4.64 -21.43
C ALA A 375 22.21 -5.49 -20.21
N PRO A 376 21.60 -5.23 -19.03
CA PRO A 376 21.83 -6.03 -17.84
C PRO A 376 21.26 -7.44 -18.01
N LYS A 377 21.84 -8.46 -17.37
CA LYS A 377 21.29 -9.84 -17.40
C LYS A 377 19.84 -9.90 -16.91
N ARG A 378 19.46 -9.02 -15.97
CA ARG A 378 18.12 -8.96 -15.39
C ARG A 378 17.60 -7.53 -15.33
N ILE A 379 16.34 -7.33 -15.73
CA ILE A 379 15.62 -6.08 -15.58
C ILE A 379 14.45 -6.33 -14.64
N VAL A 380 14.40 -5.61 -13.54
CA VAL A 380 13.34 -5.69 -12.54
C VAL A 380 12.41 -4.49 -12.72
N ILE A 381 11.13 -4.74 -12.96
CA ILE A 381 10.08 -3.72 -12.96
C ILE A 381 9.44 -3.72 -11.57
N ASP A 382 9.73 -2.68 -10.77
CA ASP A 382 9.11 -2.47 -9.46
C ASP A 382 7.75 -1.77 -9.60
N MET A 383 6.68 -2.52 -9.36
CA MET A 383 5.30 -2.03 -9.43
C MET A 383 4.73 -1.65 -8.06
N SER A 384 5.62 -1.30 -7.12
CA SER A 384 5.25 -1.00 -5.72
C SER A 384 4.30 0.19 -5.59
N LEU A 385 4.37 1.14 -6.53
CA LEU A 385 3.53 2.34 -6.61
C LEU A 385 2.32 2.15 -7.52
N THR A 386 2.35 1.19 -8.45
CA THR A 386 1.30 1.04 -9.47
C THR A 386 -0.01 0.55 -8.86
N GLN A 387 -1.06 1.36 -9.03
CA GLN A 387 -2.42 1.12 -8.54
C GLN A 387 -3.36 0.73 -9.68
N SER A 388 -3.22 1.39 -10.85
CA SER A 388 -4.03 1.13 -12.04
C SER A 388 -3.19 0.80 -13.26
N MET A 389 -3.78 0.02 -14.18
CA MET A 389 -3.18 -0.34 -15.46
C MET A 389 -4.29 -0.57 -16.49
N ASN A 390 -4.12 0.03 -17.67
CA ASN A 390 -5.03 -0.17 -18.81
C ASN A 390 -4.40 -1.11 -19.87
N SER A 391 -5.11 -1.33 -20.97
CA SER A 391 -4.63 -2.20 -22.05
C SER A 391 -3.35 -1.68 -22.71
N ALA A 392 -3.16 -0.35 -22.83
CA ALA A 392 -1.91 0.21 -23.31
C ALA A 392 -0.73 -0.08 -22.37
N GLY A 393 -0.94 0.00 -21.05
CA GLY A 393 0.04 -0.41 -20.05
C GLY A 393 0.42 -1.89 -20.15
N LEU A 394 -0.56 -2.78 -20.36
CA LEU A 394 -0.30 -4.19 -20.63
C LEU A 394 0.46 -4.41 -21.94
N GLY A 395 0.12 -3.68 -22.99
CA GLY A 395 0.82 -3.69 -24.27
C GLY A 395 2.27 -3.22 -24.13
N ALA A 396 2.50 -2.17 -23.34
CA ALA A 396 3.83 -1.66 -23.04
C ALA A 396 4.66 -2.70 -22.28
N LEU A 397 4.10 -3.40 -21.29
CA LEU A 397 4.79 -4.51 -20.61
C LEU A 397 5.11 -5.66 -21.56
N PHE A 398 4.16 -6.04 -22.43
CA PHE A 398 4.37 -7.09 -23.42
C PHE A 398 5.48 -6.75 -24.41
N GLN A 399 5.49 -5.52 -24.92
CA GLN A 399 6.56 -5.08 -25.80
C GLN A 399 7.89 -4.92 -25.06
N SER A 400 7.88 -4.42 -23.82
CA SER A 400 9.06 -4.33 -22.98
C SER A 400 9.69 -5.71 -22.74
N LEU A 401 8.87 -6.74 -22.53
CA LEU A 401 9.30 -8.12 -22.45
C LEU A 401 9.96 -8.61 -23.75
N LYS A 402 9.37 -8.29 -24.92
CA LYS A 402 9.97 -8.61 -26.23
C LYS A 402 11.33 -7.92 -26.42
N VAL A 403 11.42 -6.64 -26.07
CA VAL A 403 12.66 -5.86 -26.16
C VAL A 403 13.72 -6.43 -25.22
N ALA A 404 13.39 -6.67 -23.95
CA ALA A 404 14.30 -7.26 -22.98
C ALA A 404 14.84 -8.62 -23.45
N ASN A 405 13.96 -9.51 -23.95
CA ASN A 405 14.36 -10.80 -24.49
C ASN A 405 15.29 -10.66 -25.71
N SER A 406 15.05 -9.68 -26.59
CA SER A 406 15.93 -9.40 -27.74
C SER A 406 17.32 -8.90 -27.35
N LEU A 407 17.42 -8.25 -26.19
CA LEU A 407 18.68 -7.80 -25.59
C LEU A 407 19.38 -8.90 -24.76
N GLY A 408 18.76 -10.08 -24.62
CA GLY A 408 19.26 -11.17 -23.78
C GLY A 408 19.02 -10.98 -22.27
N SER A 409 18.15 -10.03 -21.89
CA SER A 409 17.81 -9.71 -20.50
C SER A 409 16.54 -10.43 -20.06
N ASN A 410 16.53 -10.96 -18.84
CA ASN A 410 15.31 -11.50 -18.22
C ASN A 410 14.52 -10.39 -17.51
N LEU A 411 13.24 -10.20 -17.90
CA LEU A 411 12.34 -9.22 -17.28
C LEU A 411 11.53 -9.85 -16.14
N VAL A 412 11.62 -9.26 -14.95
CA VAL A 412 10.96 -9.74 -13.73
C VAL A 412 10.13 -8.63 -13.09
N ILE A 413 8.91 -8.94 -12.64
CA ILE A 413 8.06 -7.99 -11.89
C ILE A 413 8.29 -8.17 -10.39
N TRP A 414 8.47 -7.05 -9.70
CA TRP A 414 8.46 -6.95 -8.24
C TRP A 414 7.26 -6.13 -7.76
N SER A 415 6.84 -6.39 -6.52
CA SER A 415 5.96 -5.50 -5.76
C SER A 415 4.58 -5.21 -6.36
N ALA A 416 4.12 -6.00 -7.33
CA ALA A 416 2.78 -5.88 -7.85
C ALA A 416 1.73 -6.16 -6.76
N ASN A 417 0.73 -5.28 -6.66
CA ASN A 417 -0.39 -5.48 -5.76
C ASN A 417 -1.35 -6.57 -6.30
N PRO A 418 -2.26 -7.13 -5.47
CA PRO A 418 -3.18 -8.21 -5.89
C PRO A 418 -4.07 -7.86 -7.10
N HIS A 419 -4.47 -6.59 -7.23
CA HIS A 419 -5.28 -6.13 -8.34
C HIS A 419 -4.51 -6.20 -9.66
N ILE A 420 -3.28 -5.67 -9.67
CA ILE A 420 -2.38 -5.74 -10.83
C ILE A 420 -2.03 -7.19 -11.19
N ILE A 421 -1.74 -8.03 -10.20
CA ILE A 421 -1.50 -9.48 -10.43
C ILE A 421 -2.72 -10.12 -11.13
N THR A 422 -3.94 -9.76 -10.73
CA THR A 422 -5.17 -10.28 -11.34
C THR A 422 -5.32 -9.80 -12.80
N ILE A 423 -4.93 -8.57 -13.10
CA ILE A 423 -4.93 -8.04 -14.47
C ILE A 423 -3.90 -8.80 -15.33
N LEU A 424 -2.66 -8.94 -14.84
CA LEU A 424 -1.59 -9.66 -15.53
C LEU A 424 -1.97 -11.12 -15.80
N ALA A 425 -2.56 -11.80 -14.81
CA ALA A 425 -2.98 -13.20 -14.93
C ALA A 425 -4.09 -13.44 -15.96
N LYS A 426 -4.89 -12.42 -16.32
CA LYS A 426 -5.92 -12.51 -17.35
C LYS A 426 -5.35 -12.50 -18.77
N SER A 427 -4.16 -11.91 -18.96
CA SER A 427 -3.50 -11.84 -20.26
C SER A 427 -2.60 -13.04 -20.47
N LYS A 428 -2.98 -13.94 -21.39
CA LYS A 428 -2.13 -15.09 -21.73
C LYS A 428 -0.83 -14.70 -22.43
N LEU A 429 -0.78 -13.49 -23.00
CA LEU A 429 0.39 -12.96 -23.69
C LEU A 429 1.54 -12.65 -22.72
N LEU A 430 1.24 -12.51 -21.42
CA LEU A 430 2.21 -12.22 -20.37
C LEU A 430 2.56 -13.46 -19.52
N HIS A 431 2.21 -14.67 -19.94
CA HIS A 431 2.51 -15.89 -19.17
C HIS A 431 4.01 -16.16 -18.97
N SER A 432 4.86 -15.66 -19.86
CA SER A 432 6.33 -15.74 -19.71
C SER A 432 6.90 -14.68 -18.77
N LEU A 433 6.10 -13.68 -18.37
CA LEU A 433 6.53 -12.66 -17.43
C LEU A 433 6.58 -13.25 -16.02
N THR A 434 7.76 -13.26 -15.43
CA THR A 434 7.96 -13.82 -14.10
C THR A 434 7.64 -12.76 -13.05
N ILE A 435 6.76 -13.08 -12.10
CA ILE A 435 6.50 -12.26 -10.92
C ILE A 435 7.27 -12.89 -9.76
N GLU A 436 8.19 -12.13 -9.16
CA GLU A 436 9.04 -12.67 -8.09
C GLU A 436 8.23 -12.89 -6.80
N PRO A 437 8.15 -14.13 -6.29
CA PRO A 437 7.36 -14.44 -5.10
C PRO A 437 7.89 -13.71 -3.87
N GLY A 438 6.97 -13.29 -3.00
CA GLY A 438 7.32 -12.65 -1.73
C GLY A 438 7.80 -11.20 -1.84
N THR A 439 7.72 -10.58 -3.03
CA THR A 439 7.98 -9.16 -3.24
C THR A 439 6.76 -8.25 -3.01
N SER A 440 5.62 -8.78 -2.54
CA SER A 440 4.36 -8.03 -2.46
C SER A 440 4.48 -6.70 -1.72
N THR A 441 3.96 -5.64 -2.34
CA THR A 441 3.85 -4.31 -1.72
C THR A 441 2.84 -4.31 -0.56
N MET A 442 3.19 -3.57 0.50
CA MET A 442 2.30 -3.20 1.60
C MET A 442 1.39 -2.02 1.23
N ARG A 443 1.67 -1.30 0.13
CA ARG A 443 0.78 -0.28 -0.42
C ARG A 443 -0.44 -0.98 -1.02
N VAL A 444 -1.56 -0.92 -0.32
CA VAL A 444 -2.85 -1.39 -0.84
C VAL A 444 -3.61 -0.15 -1.29
N SER A 445 -4.00 -0.11 -2.56
CA SER A 445 -4.85 0.94 -3.10
C SER A 445 -6.09 1.08 -2.20
N PRO A 446 -6.49 2.29 -1.76
CA PRO A 446 -7.72 2.53 -1.02
C PRO A 446 -8.97 2.31 -1.90
N ASP A 447 -9.05 1.18 -2.61
CA ASP A 447 -10.06 0.89 -3.62
C ASP A 447 -11.47 0.77 -3.05
N HIS A 448 -11.65 0.78 -1.71
CA HIS A 448 -12.98 0.92 -1.12
C HIS A 448 -13.38 2.37 -0.80
N LEU A 449 -12.43 3.28 -0.61
CA LEU A 449 -12.70 4.67 -0.21
C LEU A 449 -12.63 5.64 -1.41
N ILE A 450 -11.72 5.41 -2.37
CA ILE A 450 -11.55 6.27 -3.56
C ILE A 450 -12.42 5.79 -4.73
N ALA A 451 -12.71 4.49 -4.86
CA ALA A 451 -13.64 4.00 -5.89
C ALA A 451 -15.06 4.57 -5.72
N LYS A 452 -15.44 4.99 -4.51
CA LYS A 452 -16.70 5.69 -4.24
C LYS A 452 -16.77 7.08 -4.89
N LYS A 453 -15.63 7.62 -5.36
CA LYS A 453 -15.52 8.92 -6.04
C LYS A 453 -15.51 8.79 -7.58
N LYS A 454 -15.36 7.58 -8.16
CA LYS A 454 -15.77 7.38 -9.56
C LYS A 454 -17.27 7.62 -9.61
N SER A 455 -17.72 8.51 -10.50
CA SER A 455 -19.11 8.97 -10.49
C SER A 455 -20.04 7.75 -10.54
N VAL A 456 -20.95 7.67 -9.56
CA VAL A 456 -22.00 6.65 -9.48
C VAL A 456 -22.76 6.57 -10.80
N ALA A 457 -22.88 7.71 -11.52
CA ALA A 457 -23.41 7.80 -12.87
C ALA A 457 -22.67 6.87 -13.88
N SER A 458 -21.34 6.88 -13.91
CA SER A 458 -20.55 6.02 -14.82
C SER A 458 -20.72 4.52 -14.56
N GLU A 459 -21.03 4.15 -13.32
CA GLU A 459 -21.21 2.76 -12.92
C GLU A 459 -22.62 2.26 -13.24
N ILE A 460 -23.63 3.13 -13.05
CA ILE A 460 -25.00 2.90 -13.51
C ILE A 460 -25.03 2.72 -15.03
N ASP A 461 -24.33 3.55 -15.80
CA ASP A 461 -24.28 3.45 -17.26
C ASP A 461 -23.66 2.11 -17.70
N ARG A 462 -22.58 1.66 -17.04
CA ARG A 462 -21.95 0.36 -17.32
C ARG A 462 -22.89 -0.82 -17.03
N VAL A 463 -23.61 -0.78 -15.91
CA VAL A 463 -24.58 -1.81 -15.52
C VAL A 463 -25.76 -1.81 -16.49
N LEU A 464 -26.28 -0.63 -16.86
CA LEU A 464 -27.38 -0.49 -17.79
C LEU A 464 -27.02 -1.03 -19.18
N MET A 465 -25.84 -0.69 -19.71
CA MET A 465 -25.34 -1.27 -20.97
C MET A 465 -25.27 -2.79 -20.89
N ARG A 466 -24.82 -3.35 -19.76
CA ARG A 466 -24.73 -4.80 -19.58
C ARG A 466 -26.10 -5.48 -19.52
N CYS A 467 -27.08 -4.88 -18.84
CA CYS A 467 -28.45 -5.40 -18.79
C CYS A 467 -29.09 -5.41 -20.19
N THR A 468 -28.90 -4.33 -20.96
CA THR A 468 -29.37 -4.24 -22.34
C THR A 468 -28.73 -5.30 -23.23
N ASP A 469 -27.41 -5.49 -23.13
CA ASP A 469 -26.67 -6.55 -23.83
C ASP A 469 -27.26 -7.94 -23.56
N ILE A 470 -27.51 -8.26 -22.29
CA ILE A 470 -28.05 -9.56 -21.89
C ILE A 470 -29.49 -9.74 -22.38
N ALA A 471 -30.35 -8.73 -22.22
CA ALA A 471 -31.75 -8.79 -22.62
C ALA A 471 -31.90 -9.00 -24.13
N VAL A 472 -31.18 -8.21 -24.94
CA VAL A 472 -31.20 -8.33 -26.39
C VAL A 472 -30.58 -9.67 -26.83
N ALA A 473 -29.48 -10.11 -26.21
CA ALA A 473 -28.87 -11.40 -26.54
C ALA A 473 -29.80 -12.58 -26.22
N LEU A 474 -30.55 -12.54 -25.12
CA LEU A 474 -31.55 -13.55 -24.77
C LEU A 474 -32.70 -13.60 -25.79
N ILE A 475 -33.28 -12.44 -26.12
CA ILE A 475 -34.35 -12.33 -27.12
C ILE A 475 -33.86 -12.83 -28.47
N ALA A 476 -32.68 -12.38 -28.89
CA ALA A 476 -32.05 -12.84 -30.12
C ALA A 476 -31.87 -14.35 -30.10
N MET A 477 -31.32 -14.94 -29.04
CA MET A 477 -31.13 -16.39 -28.96
C MET A 477 -32.43 -17.19 -29.04
N VAL A 478 -33.55 -16.70 -28.46
CA VAL A 478 -34.86 -17.37 -28.56
C VAL A 478 -35.41 -17.31 -29.98
N ILE A 479 -35.41 -16.12 -30.60
CA ILE A 479 -35.89 -15.92 -31.98
C ILE A 479 -35.00 -16.72 -32.95
N LEU A 480 -33.69 -16.65 -32.75
CA LEU A 480 -32.71 -17.32 -33.57
C LEU A 480 -32.66 -18.82 -33.32
N ALA A 481 -33.13 -19.37 -32.19
CA ALA A 481 -33.14 -20.83 -31.97
C ALA A 481 -33.94 -21.54 -33.07
N ILE A 482 -35.03 -20.92 -33.54
CA ILE A 482 -35.84 -21.41 -34.66
C ILE A 482 -35.04 -21.45 -35.97
N VAL A 483 -34.06 -20.54 -36.14
CA VAL A 483 -33.25 -20.39 -37.35
C VAL A 483 -31.91 -21.15 -37.27
N ILE A 484 -31.29 -21.19 -36.09
CA ILE A 484 -30.02 -21.85 -35.76
C ILE A 484 -30.13 -23.36 -35.98
N ILE A 485 -31.27 -23.98 -35.60
CA ILE A 485 -31.47 -25.42 -35.75
C ILE A 485 -31.48 -25.83 -37.24
N PRO A 486 -32.31 -25.24 -38.13
CA PRO A 486 -32.25 -25.50 -39.57
C PRO A 486 -30.89 -25.21 -40.18
N ILE A 487 -30.22 -24.13 -39.78
CA ILE A 487 -28.86 -23.81 -40.27
C ILE A 487 -27.88 -24.90 -39.88
N GLY A 488 -27.90 -25.36 -38.63
CA GLY A 488 -27.04 -26.43 -38.13
C GLY A 488 -27.28 -27.75 -38.86
N VAL A 489 -28.54 -28.11 -39.11
CA VAL A 489 -28.92 -29.28 -39.91
C VAL A 489 -28.42 -29.13 -41.35
N GLY A 490 -28.60 -27.97 -41.98
CA GLY A 490 -28.11 -27.70 -43.34
C GLY A 490 -26.59 -27.87 -43.47
N ILE A 491 -25.82 -27.37 -42.49
CA ILE A 491 -24.36 -27.55 -42.44
C ILE A 491 -23.99 -29.03 -42.25
N ALA A 492 -24.72 -29.76 -41.39
CA ALA A 492 -24.46 -31.17 -41.12
C ALA A 492 -24.74 -32.07 -42.34
N LEU A 493 -25.76 -31.73 -43.15
CA LEU A 493 -26.12 -32.46 -44.37
C LEU A 493 -25.14 -32.17 -45.53
N ASP A 494 -24.53 -30.98 -45.58
CA ASP A 494 -23.57 -30.60 -46.60
C ASP A 494 -22.29 -31.44 -46.54
N HIS A 495 -21.66 -31.54 -45.35
CA HIS A 495 -20.41 -32.27 -45.16
C HIS A 495 -20.29 -32.87 -43.74
N PRO A 496 -19.75 -34.11 -43.57
CA PRO A 496 -19.44 -34.65 -42.25
C PRO A 496 -18.35 -33.80 -41.56
N GLY A 497 -18.71 -33.05 -40.52
CA GLY A 497 -17.76 -32.17 -39.83
C GLY A 497 -18.38 -31.36 -38.70
N LYS A 498 -17.54 -30.57 -38.02
CA LYS A 498 -17.97 -29.66 -36.95
C LYS A 498 -18.88 -28.55 -37.50
N ILE A 499 -20.12 -28.51 -37.01
CA ILE A 499 -21.11 -27.47 -37.33
C ILE A 499 -20.62 -26.08 -36.88
N MET A 500 -20.04 -26.01 -35.67
CA MET A 500 -19.46 -24.80 -35.12
C MET A 500 -17.93 -24.80 -35.22
N VAL A 501 -17.38 -23.67 -35.61
CA VAL A 501 -15.95 -23.37 -35.60
C VAL A 501 -15.68 -22.40 -34.46
N THR A 502 -14.62 -22.68 -33.70
CA THR A 502 -14.14 -21.79 -32.66
C THR A 502 -12.81 -21.16 -33.07
N GLN A 503 -12.65 -19.88 -32.74
CA GLN A 503 -11.39 -19.15 -32.93
C GLN A 503 -11.03 -18.42 -31.65
N THR A 504 -9.77 -18.50 -31.23
CA THR A 504 -9.27 -17.72 -30.11
C THR A 504 -9.07 -16.27 -30.56
N ARG A 505 -9.61 -15.33 -29.80
CA ARG A 505 -9.52 -13.89 -30.03
C ARG A 505 -9.17 -13.18 -28.74
N CYS A 506 -8.71 -11.93 -28.87
CA CYS A 506 -8.44 -11.07 -27.73
C CYS A 506 -9.65 -10.15 -27.47
N GLY A 507 -10.00 -9.99 -26.19
CA GLY A 507 -11.04 -9.09 -25.72
C GLY A 507 -10.49 -8.07 -24.73
N PHE A 508 -11.35 -7.64 -23.81
CA PHE A 508 -11.01 -6.64 -22.79
C PHE A 508 -9.70 -6.96 -22.05
N LEU A 509 -8.81 -5.97 -21.98
CA LEU A 509 -7.46 -6.07 -21.39
C LEU A 509 -6.60 -7.22 -21.95
N GLY A 510 -6.80 -7.57 -23.22
CA GLY A 510 -6.05 -8.66 -23.86
C GLY A 510 -6.45 -10.05 -23.39
N LYS A 511 -7.56 -10.20 -22.64
CA LYS A 511 -8.09 -11.51 -22.22
C LYS A 511 -8.41 -12.33 -23.46
N GLN A 512 -7.81 -13.52 -23.57
CA GLN A 512 -8.13 -14.45 -24.65
C GLN A 512 -9.46 -15.17 -24.37
N PHE A 513 -10.34 -15.21 -25.37
CA PHE A 513 -11.60 -15.94 -25.31
C PHE A 513 -11.90 -16.64 -26.64
N ARG A 514 -12.83 -17.59 -26.62
CA ARG A 514 -13.23 -18.36 -27.81
C ARG A 514 -14.49 -17.75 -28.40
N ILE A 515 -14.41 -17.32 -29.66
CA ILE A 515 -15.59 -16.92 -30.43
C ILE A 515 -16.21 -18.14 -31.07
N TRP A 516 -17.55 -18.20 -31.01
CA TRP A 516 -18.35 -19.26 -31.63
C TRP A 516 -18.95 -18.75 -32.93
N LYS A 517 -18.74 -19.47 -34.03
CA LYS A 517 -19.36 -19.19 -35.34
C LYS A 517 -19.81 -20.48 -36.00
N PHE A 518 -20.80 -20.39 -36.87
CA PHE A 518 -21.06 -21.47 -37.79
C PHE A 518 -19.94 -21.59 -38.82
N ARG A 519 -19.72 -22.81 -39.29
CA ARG A 519 -18.83 -23.04 -40.43
C ARG A 519 -19.43 -22.40 -41.67
N SER A 520 -18.73 -21.42 -42.26
CA SER A 520 -19.13 -20.72 -43.48
C SER A 520 -18.14 -20.89 -44.64
N THR A 521 -17.05 -21.62 -44.43
CA THR A 521 -16.07 -22.00 -45.46
C THR A 521 -15.95 -23.53 -45.58
N PRO A 522 -15.73 -24.06 -46.79
CA PRO A 522 -15.41 -25.47 -46.99
C PRO A 522 -14.16 -25.88 -46.22
N SER A 523 -14.15 -27.07 -45.61
CA SER A 523 -12.91 -27.63 -45.05
C SER A 523 -11.96 -27.97 -46.19
N THR A 524 -10.75 -27.42 -46.14
CA THR A 524 -9.65 -27.78 -47.02
C THR A 524 -9.18 -29.19 -46.71
N GLN A 525 -9.86 -30.20 -47.26
CA GLN A 525 -9.33 -31.50 -47.72
C GLN A 525 -10.48 -32.44 -48.17
N SER A 526 -10.40 -32.84 -49.45
CA SER A 526 -10.82 -34.14 -50.00
C SER A 526 -12.29 -34.60 -49.87
N SER A 527 -13.28 -33.72 -50.00
CA SER A 527 -14.66 -34.14 -50.36
C SER A 527 -15.38 -33.05 -51.17
N PRO A 528 -16.21 -33.41 -52.18
CA PRO A 528 -17.01 -32.43 -52.90
C PRO A 528 -18.06 -31.83 -51.96
N VAL A 529 -18.06 -30.50 -51.86
CA VAL A 529 -19.07 -29.74 -51.12
C VAL A 529 -20.40 -29.86 -51.87
N ARG A 530 -21.45 -30.36 -51.23
CA ARG A 530 -22.74 -30.61 -51.89
C ARG A 530 -23.57 -29.34 -52.07
N MET A 531 -23.41 -28.38 -51.16
CA MET A 531 -24.20 -27.15 -51.05
C MET A 531 -23.32 -25.93 -50.78
N ALA A 532 -22.27 -25.74 -51.60
CA ALA A 532 -21.35 -24.60 -51.45
C ALA A 532 -22.07 -23.24 -51.50
N TRP A 533 -23.15 -23.15 -52.27
CA TRP A 533 -24.02 -21.97 -52.35
C TRP A 533 -24.64 -21.61 -50.99
N PHE A 534 -24.98 -22.60 -50.16
CA PHE A 534 -25.59 -22.40 -48.85
C PHE A 534 -24.58 -21.79 -47.86
N LEU A 535 -23.35 -22.29 -47.84
CA LEU A 535 -22.26 -21.72 -47.05
C LEU A 535 -21.93 -20.28 -47.47
N GLN A 536 -21.99 -19.99 -48.78
CA GLN A 536 -21.80 -18.62 -49.29
C GLN A 536 -22.93 -17.67 -48.86
N ILE A 537 -24.18 -18.13 -48.81
CA ILE A 537 -25.30 -17.34 -48.30
C ILE A 537 -25.10 -17.03 -46.81
N LEU A 538 -24.72 -18.03 -46.00
CA LEU A 538 -24.44 -17.82 -44.57
C LEU A 538 -23.35 -16.77 -44.34
N ALA A 539 -22.28 -16.81 -45.14
CA ALA A 539 -21.20 -15.82 -45.07
C ALA A 539 -21.66 -14.41 -45.49
N LYS A 540 -22.40 -14.30 -46.60
CA LYS A 540 -22.89 -13.01 -47.15
C LYS A 540 -23.92 -12.34 -46.24
N THR A 541 -24.75 -13.13 -45.57
CA THR A 541 -25.81 -12.63 -44.67
C THR A 541 -25.33 -12.45 -43.23
N HIS A 542 -24.09 -12.82 -42.92
CA HIS A 542 -23.54 -12.83 -41.56
C HIS A 542 -24.32 -13.70 -40.55
N LEU A 543 -25.17 -14.61 -41.05
CA LEU A 543 -25.85 -15.59 -40.21
C LEU A 543 -24.87 -16.60 -39.59
N ASP A 544 -23.63 -16.64 -40.08
CA ASP A 544 -22.56 -17.41 -39.46
C ASP A 544 -22.13 -16.90 -38.09
N LYS A 545 -22.42 -15.62 -37.76
CA LYS A 545 -22.08 -14.98 -36.50
C LYS A 545 -23.11 -15.17 -35.39
N LEU A 546 -24.28 -15.75 -35.66
CA LEU A 546 -25.34 -15.92 -34.64
C LEU A 546 -24.87 -16.62 -33.35
N PRO A 547 -23.99 -17.64 -33.38
CA PRO A 547 -23.50 -18.24 -32.15
C PRO A 547 -22.70 -17.28 -31.24
N MET A 548 -22.26 -16.11 -31.74
CA MET A 548 -21.55 -15.10 -30.96
C MET A 548 -22.44 -14.43 -29.90
N PHE A 549 -23.77 -14.48 -30.01
CA PHE A 549 -24.67 -14.00 -28.93
C PHE A 549 -24.43 -14.75 -27.61
N TRP A 550 -23.96 -16.01 -27.68
CA TRP A 550 -23.53 -16.75 -26.51
C TRP A 550 -22.34 -16.10 -25.79
N ASN A 551 -21.39 -15.50 -26.55
CA ASN A 551 -20.28 -14.75 -25.97
C ASN A 551 -20.72 -13.48 -25.26
N ILE A 552 -21.82 -12.85 -25.71
CA ILE A 552 -22.42 -11.72 -25.01
C ILE A 552 -22.99 -12.19 -23.67
N LEU A 553 -23.72 -13.30 -23.63
CA LEU A 553 -24.28 -13.85 -22.39
C LEU A 553 -23.20 -14.20 -21.36
N ILE A 554 -22.12 -14.85 -21.79
CA ILE A 554 -20.95 -15.16 -20.94
C ILE A 554 -20.21 -13.87 -20.49
N GLY A 555 -20.31 -12.80 -21.28
CA GLY A 555 -19.74 -11.49 -20.98
C GLY A 555 -18.35 -11.24 -21.55
N ASP A 556 -17.91 -12.06 -22.49
CA ASP A 556 -16.69 -11.84 -23.27
C ASP A 556 -16.89 -10.76 -24.36
N MET A 557 -18.12 -10.55 -24.82
CA MET A 557 -18.49 -9.56 -25.84
C MET A 557 -19.66 -8.66 -25.40
N THR A 558 -19.86 -7.57 -26.13
CA THR A 558 -21.02 -6.68 -26.07
C THR A 558 -21.73 -6.65 -27.45
N LEU A 559 -22.91 -6.04 -27.54
CA LEU A 559 -23.58 -5.85 -28.84
C LEU A 559 -22.79 -4.90 -29.74
N VAL A 560 -22.38 -3.75 -29.21
CA VAL A 560 -21.73 -2.65 -29.93
C VAL A 560 -20.36 -2.37 -29.34
N GLY A 561 -19.31 -2.51 -30.16
CA GLY A 561 -17.93 -2.36 -29.71
C GLY A 561 -16.90 -2.69 -30.79
N PRO A 562 -15.60 -2.59 -30.50
CA PRO A 562 -14.54 -2.89 -31.47
C PRO A 562 -14.66 -4.32 -32.02
N ARG A 563 -14.14 -4.51 -33.23
CA ARG A 563 -13.82 -5.86 -33.70
C ARG A 563 -12.88 -6.55 -32.70
N SER A 564 -13.12 -7.83 -32.44
CA SER A 564 -12.19 -8.68 -31.69
C SER A 564 -10.98 -9.09 -32.55
N PRO A 565 -9.75 -8.64 -32.24
CA PRO A 565 -8.57 -8.98 -33.02
C PRO A 565 -8.11 -10.42 -32.77
N SER A 566 -7.34 -10.96 -33.73
CA SER A 566 -6.65 -12.25 -33.54
C SER A 566 -5.49 -12.12 -32.55
N VAL A 567 -5.04 -13.24 -31.99
CA VAL A 567 -3.86 -13.25 -31.10
C VAL A 567 -2.63 -12.75 -31.87
N ASP A 568 -2.38 -13.28 -33.06
CA ASP A 568 -1.26 -12.88 -33.93
C ASP A 568 -1.27 -11.39 -34.27
N GLU A 569 -2.45 -10.81 -34.46
CA GLU A 569 -2.63 -9.38 -34.72
C GLU A 569 -2.23 -8.54 -33.50
N VAL A 570 -2.72 -8.90 -32.31
CA VAL A 570 -2.38 -8.21 -31.05
C VAL A 570 -0.89 -8.33 -30.71
N GLU A 571 -0.25 -9.43 -31.08
CA GLU A 571 1.19 -9.60 -30.87
C GLU A 571 2.05 -8.57 -31.63
N HIS A 572 1.50 -7.99 -32.71
CA HIS A 572 2.15 -6.97 -33.54
C HIS A 572 1.62 -5.55 -33.29
N TYR A 573 0.67 -5.37 -32.37
CA TYR A 573 0.12 -4.06 -32.02
C TYR A 573 1.20 -3.15 -31.43
N SER A 574 1.17 -1.87 -31.83
CA SER A 574 1.86 -0.80 -31.12
C SER A 574 1.21 -0.55 -29.75
N ILE A 575 1.91 0.11 -28.81
CA ILE A 575 1.35 0.44 -27.49
C ILE A 575 0.04 1.23 -27.62
N LYS A 576 -0.07 2.05 -28.67
CA LYS A 576 -1.28 2.80 -28.99
C LYS A 576 -2.42 1.90 -29.46
N ASP A 577 -2.16 0.93 -30.32
CA ASP A 577 -3.20 0.02 -30.84
C ASP A 577 -3.77 -0.87 -29.74
N TRP A 578 -2.98 -1.17 -28.71
CA TRP A 578 -3.46 -1.87 -27.52
C TRP A 578 -4.62 -1.16 -26.81
N GLN A 579 -4.74 0.18 -26.90
CA GLN A 579 -5.86 0.94 -26.31
C GLN A 579 -7.23 0.50 -26.82
N ALA A 580 -7.32 -0.08 -28.02
CA ALA A 580 -8.56 -0.63 -28.54
C ALA A 580 -9.12 -1.76 -27.65
N LEU A 581 -8.28 -2.39 -26.82
CA LEU A 581 -8.64 -3.46 -25.89
C LEU A 581 -9.11 -2.95 -24.52
N ASP A 582 -9.19 -1.62 -24.29
CA ASP A 582 -9.83 -1.04 -23.09
C ASP A 582 -11.35 -1.22 -23.10
N ILE A 583 -11.93 -1.64 -24.22
CA ILE A 583 -13.37 -1.81 -24.38
C ILE A 583 -13.67 -3.24 -24.86
N LYS A 584 -14.78 -3.79 -24.37
CA LYS A 584 -15.19 -5.15 -24.75
C LYS A 584 -15.52 -5.18 -26.25
N PRO A 585 -15.10 -6.22 -26.98
CA PRO A 585 -15.40 -6.32 -28.40
C PRO A 585 -16.90 -6.50 -28.67
N GLY A 586 -17.36 -5.92 -29.78
CA GLY A 586 -18.74 -5.93 -30.25
C GLY A 586 -19.02 -6.93 -31.36
N ILE A 587 -20.31 -7.22 -31.58
CA ILE A 587 -20.77 -7.95 -32.79
C ILE A 587 -20.78 -7.01 -33.99
N SER A 588 -21.25 -5.76 -33.83
CA SER A 588 -21.13 -4.71 -34.84
C SER A 588 -19.75 -4.05 -34.75
N GLY A 589 -18.94 -4.19 -35.80
CA GLY A 589 -17.58 -3.62 -35.87
C GLY A 589 -17.52 -2.13 -36.23
N GLU A 590 -18.67 -1.44 -36.30
CA GLU A 590 -18.78 -0.02 -36.69
C GLU A 590 -18.15 0.95 -35.68
N TRP A 591 -17.62 0.44 -34.58
CA TRP A 591 -16.90 1.23 -33.60
C TRP A 591 -15.61 1.87 -34.16
N ASP A 592 -15.04 1.37 -35.25
CA ASP A 592 -13.91 2.01 -35.95
C ASP A 592 -14.28 3.40 -36.53
N ALA A 593 -15.56 3.66 -36.80
CA ALA A 593 -16.05 4.98 -37.23
C ALA A 593 -16.29 5.93 -36.04
N ILE A 594 -16.73 5.39 -34.89
CA ILE A 594 -17.10 6.17 -33.69
C ILE A 594 -15.89 6.50 -32.79
N SER A 595 -14.89 5.61 -32.76
CA SER A 595 -13.72 5.73 -31.87
C SER A 595 -12.72 6.82 -32.28
N LYS A 596 -12.58 7.13 -33.58
CA LYS A 596 -11.71 8.23 -34.05
C LYS A 596 -12.12 9.58 -33.50
N ASP A 597 -13.42 9.82 -33.33
CA ASP A 597 -13.96 11.09 -32.81
C ASP A 597 -13.98 11.13 -31.27
N CYS A 598 -14.25 10.00 -30.59
CA CYS A 598 -14.29 9.93 -29.13
C CYS A 598 -12.90 10.00 -28.48
N TYR A 599 -11.86 9.42 -29.09
CA TYR A 599 -10.52 9.49 -28.51
C TYR A 599 -9.85 10.85 -28.72
N GLN A 600 -10.11 11.55 -29.83
CA GLN A 600 -9.62 12.93 -30.04
C GLN A 600 -10.26 13.96 -29.11
N SER A 601 -11.47 13.70 -28.60
CA SER A 601 -12.15 14.56 -27.64
C SER A 601 -11.87 14.21 -26.18
N SER A 602 -11.21 13.08 -25.90
CA SER A 602 -10.86 12.63 -24.53
C SER A 602 -9.53 13.17 -24.00
N SER A 603 -8.71 13.81 -24.85
CA SER A 603 -7.49 14.52 -24.42
C SER A 603 -7.77 15.84 -23.69
N SER A 604 -9.04 16.16 -23.42
CA SER A 604 -9.47 17.36 -22.68
C SER A 604 -10.23 17.09 -21.37
N PHE A 605 -10.35 15.84 -20.92
CA PHE A 605 -10.84 15.58 -19.55
C PHE A 605 -9.66 15.50 -18.56
N ASN A 606 -9.17 16.69 -18.20
CA ASN A 606 -8.62 16.92 -16.87
C ASN A 606 -9.78 16.85 -15.87
N CYS A 607 -9.78 15.85 -14.98
CA CYS A 607 -10.27 15.91 -13.59
C CYS A 607 -9.95 14.61 -12.85
#